data_AF-A0A2P4P101-F1
#
_entry.id   AF-A0A2P4P101-F1
#
_cell.length_a   1.000
_cell.length_b   1.000
_cell.length_c   1.000
_cell.angle_alpha   90.00
_cell.angle_beta   90.00
_cell.angle_gamma   90.00
#
_symmetry.space_group_name_H-M   'P 1'
#
loop_
_entity.id
_entity.type
_entity.pdbx_description
1 polymer ?
#
loop_
_entity_poly.entity_id
_entity_poly.type
_entity_poly.pdbx_seq_one_letter_code
_entity_poly.pdbx_strand_id
1 'polypeptide(L)' 'MIMWEFTSGVPPFNNRAHDLQLSLSICKGERPEIIENTPQCLDLMKKCWNEDSLKRPSSDEVFDIIEKWIILPNGKKA' A
#
# COMPACT_ATOMS: atom_id res chain seq x y z
N MET A 1 -2.74 2.65 -2.15
CA MET A 1 -2.74 4.06 -2.60
C MET A 1 -2.37 4.99 -1.46
N ILE A 2 -3.18 5.10 -0.40
CA ILE A 2 -2.87 5.98 0.76
C ILE A 2 -1.50 5.64 1.36
N MET A 3 -1.24 4.38 1.71
CA MET A 3 0.07 3.95 2.22
C MET A 3 1.23 4.30 1.27
N TRP A 4 1.00 4.23 -0.04
CA TRP A 4 2.03 4.56 -1.03
C TRP A 4 2.37 6.05 -1.04
N GLU A 5 1.36 6.91 -0.96
CA GLU A 5 1.52 8.36 -0.91
C GLU A 5 2.30 8.78 0.34
N PHE A 6 1.98 8.21 1.51
CA PHE A 6 2.73 8.46 2.74
C PHE A 6 4.21 8.06 2.63
N THR A 7 4.49 6.95 1.93
CA THR A 7 5.87 6.43 1.81
C THR A 7 6.70 7.13 0.75
N SER A 8 6.06 7.59 -0.32
CA SER A 8 6.73 8.27 -1.44
C SER A 8 6.79 9.79 -1.26
N GLY A 9 5.87 10.36 -0.48
CA GLY A 9 5.66 11.81 -0.38
C GLY A 9 5.06 12.43 -1.64
N VAL A 10 4.57 11.61 -2.58
CA VAL A 10 4.07 12.04 -3.89
C VAL A 10 2.68 11.44 -4.12
N PRO A 11 1.75 12.15 -4.79
CA PRO A 11 0.49 11.56 -5.21
C PRO A 11 0.71 10.36 -6.16
N PRO A 12 -0.04 9.26 -6.02
CA PRO A 12 0.07 8.15 -6.96
C PRO A 12 -0.27 8.58 -8.39
N PHE A 13 0.55 8.16 -9.35
CA PHE A 13 0.40 8.52 -10.78
C PHE A 13 0.44 10.03 -11.07
N ASN A 14 1.14 10.83 -10.26
CA ASN A 14 1.29 12.28 -10.41
C ASN A 14 1.88 12.74 -11.76
N ASN A 15 2.41 11.83 -12.58
CA ASN A 15 3.00 12.13 -13.88
C ASN A 15 1.99 12.11 -15.05
N ARG A 16 0.70 11.82 -14.80
CA ARG A 16 -0.34 11.73 -15.85
C ARG A 16 -1.71 12.15 -15.35
N ALA A 17 -2.62 12.42 -16.28
CA ALA A 17 -4.00 12.78 -15.95
C ALA A 17 -4.77 11.62 -15.29
N HIS A 18 -5.64 11.95 -14.34
CA HIS A 18 -6.54 11.00 -13.68
C HIS A 18 -7.82 10.80 -14.49
N ASP A 19 -7.69 10.16 -15.64
CA ASP A 19 -8.76 9.97 -16.62
C ASP A 19 -9.19 8.49 -16.75
N LEU A 20 -10.04 8.23 -17.75
CA LEU A 20 -10.50 6.87 -18.05
C LEU A 20 -9.34 5.95 -18.46
N GLN A 21 -8.30 6.48 -19.12
CA GLN A 21 -7.16 5.67 -19.54
C GLN A 21 -6.36 5.18 -18.33
N LEU A 22 -6.15 6.04 -17.33
CA LEU A 22 -5.56 5.62 -16.05
C LEU A 22 -6.40 4.56 -15.36
N SER A 23 -7.72 4.77 -15.29
CA SER A 23 -8.63 3.81 -14.66
C SER A 23 -8.54 2.43 -15.33
N LEU A 24 -8.52 2.39 -16.67
CA LEU A 24 -8.39 1.14 -17.44
C LEU A 24 -7.05 0.46 -17.19
N SER A 25 -5.95 1.20 -17.13
CA SER A 25 -4.65 0.60 -16.85
C SER A 25 -4.54 0.04 -15.43
N ILE A 26 -5.12 0.69 -14.43
CA ILE A 26 -5.19 0.17 -13.05
C ILE A 26 -5.98 -1.14 -13.01
N CYS A 27 -7.10 -1.22 -13.73
CA CYS A 27 -7.88 -2.45 -13.89
C CYS A 27 -7.09 -3.57 -14.58
N LYS A 28 -6.11 -3.23 -15.43
CA LYS A 28 -5.18 -4.18 -16.08
C LYS A 28 -3.97 -4.53 -15.22
N GLY A 29 -3.91 -4.07 -13.98
CA GLY A 29 -2.83 -4.41 -13.04
C GLY A 29 -1.75 -3.33 -12.91
N GLU A 30 -1.87 -2.16 -13.56
CA GLU A 30 -0.91 -1.07 -13.34
C GLU A 30 -0.90 -0.66 -11.86
N ARG A 31 0.29 -0.60 -11.26
CA ARG A 31 0.51 -0.15 -9.88
C ARG A 31 1.65 0.87 -9.85
N PRO A 32 1.64 1.82 -8.90
CA PRO A 32 2.76 2.72 -8.68
C PRO A 32 4.07 1.98 -8.39
N GLU A 33 5.20 2.59 -8.76
CA GLU A 33 6.54 2.04 -8.55
C GLU A 33 6.82 1.84 -7.06
N ILE A 34 7.45 0.71 -6.73
CA ILE A 34 7.78 0.37 -5.34
C ILE A 34 9.15 0.95 -5.01
N ILE A 35 9.19 1.89 -4.06
CA ILE A 35 10.44 2.46 -3.56
C ILE A 35 11.01 1.50 -2.51
N GLU A 36 12.10 0.80 -2.85
CA GLU A 36 12.67 -0.32 -2.07
C GLU A 36 13.16 0.04 -0.65
N ASN A 37 13.24 1.33 -0.31
CA ASN A 37 13.69 1.78 1.01
C ASN A 37 12.59 1.81 2.08
N THR A 38 11.42 1.22 1.83
CA THR A 38 10.27 1.23 2.77
C THR A 38 10.00 -0.17 3.33
N PRO A 39 10.51 -0.55 4.53
CA PRO A 39 10.58 -1.97 4.88
C PRO A 39 9.27 -2.56 5.42
N GLN A 40 8.56 -1.87 6.32
CA GLN A 40 7.50 -2.54 7.10
C GLN A 40 6.11 -2.53 6.42
N CYS A 41 5.74 -1.44 5.75
CA CYS A 41 4.40 -1.31 5.19
C CYS A 41 4.27 -1.78 3.74
N LEU A 42 5.37 -2.13 3.08
CA LEU A 42 5.39 -2.51 1.67
C LEU A 42 4.63 -3.82 1.40
N ASP A 43 4.76 -4.81 2.27
CA ASP A 43 4.03 -6.08 2.16
C ASP A 43 2.52 -5.89 2.39
N LEU A 44 2.15 -5.09 3.38
CA LEU A 44 0.74 -4.76 3.65
C LEU A 44 0.13 -3.99 2.49
N MET A 45 0.84 -2.97 1.99
CA MET A 45 0.45 -2.20 0.82
C MET A 45 0.23 -3.11 -0.40
N LYS A 46 1.14 -4.06 -0.65
CA LYS A 46 1.02 -5.09 -1.69
C LYS A 46 -0.22 -5.96 -1.55
N LYS A 47 -0.59 -6.35 -0.33
CA LYS A 47 -1.82 -7.11 -0.08
C LYS A 47 -3.07 -6.28 -0.33
N CYS A 48 -3.10 -5.01 0.07
CA CYS A 48 -4.29 -4.15 -0.05
C CYS A 48 -4.72 -3.88 -1.50
N TRP A 49 -3.80 -3.88 -2.47
CA TRP A 49 -4.12 -3.64 -3.89
C TRP A 49 -3.90 -4.88 -4.78
N ASN A 50 -4.02 -6.07 -4.19
CA ASN A 50 -3.99 -7.33 -4.93
C ASN A 50 -5.04 -7.32 -6.07
N GLU A 51 -4.67 -7.87 -7.22
CA GLU A 51 -5.58 -8.01 -8.36
C GLU A 51 -6.80 -8.86 -8.00
N ASP A 52 -6.56 -9.97 -7.29
CA ASP A 52 -7.61 -10.80 -6.74
C ASP A 52 -8.21 -10.12 -5.49
N SER A 53 -9.47 -9.72 -5.60
CA SER A 53 -10.20 -9.08 -4.50
C SER A 53 -10.32 -9.97 -3.26
N LEU A 54 -10.32 -11.30 -3.42
CA LEU A 54 -10.42 -12.24 -2.29
C LEU A 54 -9.12 -12.36 -1.49
N LYS A 55 -7.99 -11.93 -2.08
CA LYS A 55 -6.69 -11.90 -1.42
C LYS A 55 -6.41 -10.58 -0.71
N ARG A 56 -7.31 -9.61 -0.80
CA ARG A 56 -7.19 -8.33 -0.10
C ARG A 56 -7.58 -8.51 1.37
N PRO A 57 -6.84 -7.93 2.31
CA PRO A 57 -7.20 -7.97 3.71
C PRO A 57 -8.47 -7.16 3.96
N SER A 58 -9.23 -7.56 4.97
CA SER A 58 -10.31 -6.74 5.51
C SER A 58 -9.75 -5.48 6.18
N SER A 59 -10.59 -4.47 6.39
CA SER A 59 -10.20 -3.27 7.14
C SER A 59 -9.75 -3.61 8.57
N ASP A 60 -10.35 -4.63 9.18
CA ASP A 60 -9.99 -5.10 10.53
C ASP A 60 -8.60 -5.73 10.54
N GLU A 61 -8.28 -6.58 9.55
CA GLU A 61 -6.94 -7.17 9.40
C GLU A 61 -5.87 -6.09 9.16
N VAL A 62 -6.19 -5.07 8.37
CA VAL A 62 -5.30 -3.91 8.15
C VAL A 62 -5.08 -3.15 9.46
N PHE A 63 -6.15 -2.90 10.23
CA PHE A 63 -6.07 -2.22 11.52
C PHE A 63 -5.18 -3.00 12.50
N ASP A 64 -5.42 -4.31 12.67
CA ASP A 64 -4.66 -5.17 13.58
C ASP A 64 -3.15 -5.18 13.26
N ILE A 65 -2.81 -5.17 11.97
CA ILE A 65 -1.40 -5.14 11.52
C ILE A 65 -0.76 -3.80 11.87
N ILE A 66 -1.44 -2.69 11.58
CA ILE A 66 -0.93 -1.34 11.86
C ILE A 66 -0.83 -1.10 13.37
N GLU A 67 -1.83 -1.54 14.15
CA GLU A 67 -1.84 -1.44 15.60
C GLU A 67 -0.63 -2.18 16.20
N LYS A 68 -0.33 -3.39 15.72
CA LYS A 68 0.88 -4.13 16.16
C LYS A 68 2.17 -3.35 15.90
N TRP A 69 2.28 -2.61 14.79
CA TRP A 69 3.47 -1.79 14.52
C TRP A 69 3.58 -0.61 15.49
N ILE A 70 2.46 0.01 15.87
CA ILE A 70 2.41 1.17 16.77
C ILE A 70 2.61 0.77 18.23
N ILE A 71 2.14 -0.41 18.65
CA ILE A 71 2.24 -0.89 20.04
C ILE A 71 3.59 -1.56 20.34
N LEU A 72 4.24 -2.15 19.34
CA LEU A 72 5.54 -2.83 19.49
C LEU A 72 6.85 -1.98 19.48
N PRO A 73 6.89 -0.62 19.46
CA PRO A 73 8.16 0.12 19.46
C PRO A 73 9.05 -0.12 20.69
N ASN A 74 8.49 -0.57 21.83
CA ASN A 74 9.21 -0.63 23.11
C ASN A 74 9.50 -2.05 23.65
N GLY A 75 9.39 -3.10 22.81
CA GLY A 75 9.24 -4.47 23.33
C GLY A 75 10.23 -5.55 22.86
N LYS A 76 11.23 -5.26 22.01
CA LYS A 76 12.20 -6.29 21.59
C LYS A 76 13.64 -5.84 21.78
N LYS A 77 14.16 -6.16 22.96
CA LYS A 77 15.54 -6.62 23.09
C LYS A 77 15.66 -7.92 22.28
N ALA A 78 16.54 -7.91 21.28
CA ALA A 78 17.31 -9.06 20.85
C ALA A 78 18.77 -8.61 20.88
#